data_AF-A0A8I3N1H0-F1
#
_entry.id   AF-A0A8I3N1H0-F1
#
_cell.length_a   1.000
_cell.length_b   1.000
_cell.length_c   1.000
_cell.angle_alpha   90.00
_cell.angle_beta   90.00
_cell.angle_gamma   90.00
#
_symmetry.space_group_name_H-M   'P 1'
#
loop_
_entity.id
_entity.type
_entity.pdbx_description
1 polymer ?
#
loop_
_entity_poly.entity_id
_entity_poly.type
_entity_poly.pdbx_seq_one_letter_code
_entity_poly.pdbx_strand_id
1 'polypeptide(L)'
;MAWARGLVGALRRALSKEAKQHVGTDRFGNNYYSVPEYKNWRGQTIREKRIVEAANKKEVDYEVGDIPSEWEAWIRKTRKTPPTMEEILKNEKKREDIKIKSQHLYEEEKLLSKGSKEELLAQPVQTQIKGHASAPYFGKEEPSVAPTSTGKIFQPGSWMPQGSKNPNQ
;
A
#
# COMPACT_ATOMS: atom_id res chain seq x y z
N MET A 1 -30.30 43.15 19.56
CA MET A 1 -31.11 41.91 19.48
C MET A 1 -30.36 40.75 18.78
N ALA A 2 -29.06 40.55 19.02
CA ALA A 2 -28.25 39.51 18.34
C ALA A 2 -27.84 38.33 19.25
N TRP A 3 -28.14 38.40 20.55
CA TRP A 3 -27.59 37.50 21.57
C TRP A 3 -28.48 36.26 21.83
N ALA A 4 -29.76 36.32 21.46
CA ALA A 4 -30.70 35.21 21.64
C ALA A 4 -30.54 34.06 20.62
N ARG A 5 -29.90 34.31 19.46
CA ARG A 5 -29.70 33.28 18.42
C ARG A 5 -28.60 32.27 18.77
N GLY A 6 -27.60 32.68 19.57
CA GLY A 6 -26.50 31.81 19.99
C GLY A 6 -26.92 30.75 21.03
N LEU A 7 -27.72 31.16 22.01
CA LEU A 7 -28.19 30.27 23.09
C LEU A 7 -29.18 29.21 22.60
N VAL A 8 -30.10 29.57 21.68
CA VAL A 8 -31.01 28.60 21.04
C VAL A 8 -30.25 27.62 20.16
N GLY A 9 -29.16 28.05 19.51
CA GLY A 9 -28.28 27.17 18.74
C GLY A 9 -27.55 26.14 19.60
N ALA A 10 -27.04 26.56 20.76
CA ALA A 10 -26.39 25.67 21.73
C ALA A 10 -27.38 24.68 22.36
N LEU A 11 -28.56 25.14 22.77
CA LEU A 11 -29.62 24.27 23.28
C LEU A 11 -30.10 23.28 22.20
N ARG A 12 -30.20 23.71 20.94
CA ARG A 12 -30.54 22.83 19.81
C ARG A 12 -29.48 21.77 19.54
N ARG A 13 -28.18 22.08 19.71
CA ARG A 13 -27.10 21.08 19.60
C ARG A 13 -27.12 20.07 20.75
N ALA A 14 -27.48 20.51 21.95
CA ALA A 14 -27.64 19.62 23.11
C ALA A 14 -28.92 18.75 23.03
N LEU A 15 -29.99 19.25 22.39
CA LEU A 15 -31.26 18.55 22.21
C LEU A 15 -31.34 17.72 20.92
N SER A 16 -30.56 18.04 19.89
CA SER A 16 -30.31 17.13 18.77
C SER A 16 -29.45 16.00 19.30
N LYS A 17 -30.10 14.91 19.72
CA LYS A 17 -29.48 13.64 20.09
C LYS A 17 -28.69 13.07 18.91
N GLU A 18 -27.54 13.65 18.61
CA GLU A 18 -26.43 12.91 18.03
C GLU A 18 -25.84 12.07 19.18
N ALA A 19 -26.65 11.13 19.67
CA ALA A 19 -26.28 10.26 20.78
C ALA A 19 -25.20 9.33 20.24
N LYS A 20 -23.94 9.73 20.45
CA LYS A 20 -22.78 8.90 20.16
C LYS A 20 -22.91 7.62 20.98
N GLN A 21 -23.13 6.50 20.31
CA GLN A 21 -23.13 5.20 20.95
C GLN A 21 -21.68 4.75 21.11
N HIS A 22 -21.23 4.59 22.35
CA HIS A 22 -19.92 4.01 22.62
C HIS A 22 -19.91 2.54 22.20
N VAL A 23 -18.97 2.18 21.33
CA VAL A 23 -18.88 0.85 20.74
C VAL A 23 -17.78 0.04 21.43
N GLY A 24 -16.64 0.66 21.68
CA GLY A 24 -15.53 -0.03 22.32
C GLY A 24 -14.28 0.84 22.41
N THR A 25 -13.29 0.27 23.08
CA THR A 25 -12.00 0.88 23.33
C THR A 25 -10.90 -0.04 22.83
N ASP A 26 -9.85 0.54 22.30
CA ASP A 26 -8.70 -0.20 21.81
C ASP A 26 -7.54 -0.24 22.82
N ARG A 27 -6.54 -1.08 22.58
CA ARG A 27 -5.31 -1.23 23.39
C ARG A 27 -4.56 0.09 23.55
N PHE A 28 -4.61 0.99 22.57
CA PHE A 28 -4.01 2.32 22.64
C PHE A 28 -4.86 3.34 23.45
N GLY A 29 -6.01 2.92 23.97
CA GLY A 29 -6.93 3.78 24.72
C GLY A 29 -7.86 4.62 23.85
N ASN A 30 -7.85 4.42 22.53
CA ASN A 30 -8.75 5.11 21.61
C ASN A 30 -10.20 4.65 21.81
N ASN A 31 -11.13 5.59 21.87
CA ASN A 31 -12.55 5.32 22.06
C ASN A 31 -13.30 5.44 20.74
N TYR A 32 -14.13 4.44 20.43
CA TYR A 32 -14.85 4.36 19.17
C TYR A 32 -16.35 4.54 19.40
N TYR A 33 -16.93 5.41 18.58
CA TYR A 33 -18.35 5.76 18.65
C TYR A 33 -19.05 5.56 17.32
N SER A 34 -20.30 5.11 17.39
CA SER A 34 -21.22 5.06 16.27
C SER A 34 -22.31 6.11 16.44
N VAL A 35 -22.57 6.86 15.39
CA VAL A 35 -23.67 7.81 15.29
C VAL A 35 -24.67 7.22 14.30
N PRO A 36 -25.86 6.78 14.75
CA PRO A 36 -26.87 6.21 13.86
C PRO A 36 -27.40 7.26 12.88
N GLU A 37 -28.02 6.80 11.80
CA GLU A 37 -28.71 7.68 10.86
C GLU A 37 -29.87 8.39 11.57
N TYR A 38 -29.95 9.72 11.41
CA TYR A 38 -31.04 10.51 11.96
C TYR A 38 -31.50 11.58 10.98
N LYS A 39 -32.77 11.97 11.14
CA LYS A 39 -33.37 13.06 10.37
C LYS A 39 -33.30 14.35 11.18
N ASN A 40 -32.71 15.37 10.58
CA ASN A 40 -32.73 16.71 11.16
C ASN A 40 -34.16 17.27 11.13
N TRP A 41 -34.41 18.27 11.99
CA TRP A 41 -35.63 19.09 11.94
C TRP A 41 -35.85 19.78 10.58
N ARG A 42 -34.80 19.93 9.78
CA ARG A 42 -34.82 20.44 8.39
C ARG A 42 -35.16 19.37 7.34
N GLY A 43 -35.52 18.14 7.75
CA GLY A 43 -35.80 17.03 6.84
C GLY A 43 -34.58 16.44 6.13
N GLN A 44 -33.38 16.95 6.40
CA GLN A 44 -32.13 16.39 5.88
C GLN A 44 -31.77 15.10 6.63
N THR A 45 -31.57 14.02 5.88
CA THR A 45 -31.09 12.74 6.40
C THR A 45 -29.58 12.75 6.53
N ILE A 46 -29.07 12.70 7.77
CA ILE A 46 -27.64 12.54 8.03
C ILE A 46 -27.34 11.05 8.09
N ARG A 47 -26.46 10.58 7.20
CA ARG A 47 -26.00 9.18 7.17
C ARG A 47 -25.27 8.81 8.47
N GLU A 48 -25.31 7.53 8.83
CA GLU A 48 -24.52 6.97 9.94
C GLU A 48 -23.05 7.44 9.86
N LYS A 49 -22.45 7.79 10.99
CA LYS A 49 -21.03 8.15 11.07
C LYS A 49 -20.35 7.31 12.13
N ARG A 50 -19.06 7.02 11.91
CA ARG A 50 -18.20 6.33 12.87
C ARG A 50 -17.07 7.27 13.21
N ILE A 51 -16.84 7.47 14.50
CA ILE A 51 -15.96 8.52 15.02
C ILE A 51 -14.97 7.88 15.99
N VAL A 52 -13.72 8.35 15.94
CA VAL A 52 -12.67 8.05 16.92
C VAL A 52 -12.46 9.27 17.79
N GLU A 53 -12.38 9.05 19.10
CA GLU A 53 -11.84 10.01 20.04
C GLU A 53 -10.49 9.46 20.54
N ALA A 54 -9.40 10.15 20.18
CA ALA A 54 -8.06 9.76 20.55
C ALA A 54 -7.79 10.01 22.05
N ALA A 55 -7.04 9.11 22.68
CA ALA A 55 -6.67 9.23 24.10
C ALA A 55 -5.62 10.33 24.33
N ASN A 56 -4.58 10.36 23.50
CA ASN A 56 -3.42 11.25 23.60
C ASN A 56 -3.70 12.52 22.77
N LYS A 57 -4.50 13.42 23.32
CA LYS A 57 -5.14 14.52 22.58
C LYS A 57 -4.15 15.54 22.00
N LYS A 58 -3.81 15.38 20.71
CA LYS A 58 -3.77 16.41 19.65
C LYS A 58 -4.06 15.71 18.30
N GLU A 59 -5.00 16.22 17.51
CA GLU A 59 -5.32 15.66 16.18
C GLU A 59 -4.12 15.69 15.22
N VAL A 60 -3.13 16.56 15.50
CA VAL A 60 -1.93 16.77 14.70
C VAL A 60 -0.91 15.64 14.86
N ASP A 61 -0.91 14.95 16.00
CA ASP A 61 0.10 13.94 16.34
C ASP A 61 -0.33 12.54 15.90
N TYR A 62 -1.37 12.44 15.06
CA TYR A 62 -1.89 11.16 14.60
C TYR A 62 -1.03 10.62 13.44
N GLU A 63 -0.36 9.49 13.68
CA GLU A 63 0.45 8.80 12.68
C GLU A 63 -0.28 7.59 12.08
N VAL A 64 0.19 7.18 10.89
CA VAL A 64 -0.33 5.98 10.21
C VAL A 64 0.14 4.74 10.98
N GLY A 65 -0.70 4.26 11.90
CA GLY A 65 -0.43 3.10 12.75
C GLY A 65 -1.14 3.16 14.11
N ASP A 66 -1.57 4.35 14.53
CA ASP A 66 -2.19 4.58 15.85
C ASP A 66 -3.60 3.99 15.99
N ILE A 67 -4.26 3.66 14.88
CA ILE A 67 -5.50 2.91 14.84
C ILE A 67 -5.20 1.51 14.27
N PRO A 68 -5.56 0.44 15.00
CA PRO A 68 -5.50 -0.91 14.46
C PRO A 68 -6.35 -1.05 13.20
N SER A 69 -5.86 -1.83 12.25
CA SER A 69 -6.49 -2.02 10.94
C SER A 69 -7.95 -2.51 11.00
N GLU A 70 -8.30 -3.26 12.03
CA GLU A 70 -9.61 -3.83 12.27
C GLU A 70 -10.62 -2.72 12.58
N TRP A 71 -10.21 -1.80 13.44
CA TRP A 71 -10.96 -0.59 13.77
C TRP A 71 -11.01 0.37 12.60
N GLU A 72 -9.93 0.50 11.84
CA GLU A 72 -9.90 1.29 10.61
C GLU A 72 -10.92 0.77 9.58
N ALA A 73 -10.96 -0.55 9.35
CA ALA A 73 -11.92 -1.17 8.44
C ALA A 73 -13.37 -1.00 8.91
N TRP A 74 -13.59 -0.95 10.23
CA TRP A 74 -14.88 -0.62 10.79
C TRP A 74 -15.23 0.86 10.57
N ILE A 75 -14.34 1.82 10.83
CA ILE A 75 -14.60 3.26 10.58
C ILE A 75 -14.92 3.51 9.10
N ARG A 76 -14.16 2.89 8.20
CA ARG A 76 -14.36 2.94 6.74
C ARG A 76 -15.64 2.24 6.26
N LYS A 77 -16.40 1.62 7.18
CA LYS A 77 -17.63 0.85 6.90
C LYS A 77 -17.43 -0.35 6.00
N THR A 78 -16.19 -0.81 5.82
CA THR A 78 -15.90 -2.08 5.14
C THR A 78 -16.44 -3.23 5.97
N ARG A 79 -16.32 -3.15 7.31
CA ARG A 79 -16.92 -4.10 8.25
C ARG A 79 -18.18 -3.51 8.88
N LYS A 80 -19.23 -4.33 9.05
CA LYS A 80 -20.48 -3.93 9.74
C LYS A 80 -20.35 -4.05 11.26
N THR A 81 -19.77 -5.16 11.71
CA THR A 81 -19.57 -5.47 13.13
C THR A 81 -18.28 -4.83 13.64
N PRO A 82 -18.27 -4.31 14.88
CA PRO A 82 -17.04 -3.83 15.50
C PRO A 82 -16.10 -5.01 15.78
N PRO A 83 -14.79 -4.79 15.76
CA PRO A 83 -13.83 -5.82 16.08
C PRO A 83 -13.88 -6.16 17.58
N THR A 84 -13.57 -7.41 17.90
CA THR A 84 -13.44 -7.88 19.29
C THR A 84 -11.98 -7.83 19.72
N MET A 85 -11.70 -7.55 20.99
CA MET A 85 -10.34 -7.50 21.52
C MET A 85 -9.53 -8.77 21.23
N GLU A 86 -10.16 -9.94 21.34
CA GLU A 86 -9.50 -11.22 21.02
C GLU A 86 -9.11 -11.35 19.54
N GLU A 87 -9.92 -10.80 18.64
CA GLU A 87 -9.63 -10.83 17.19
C GLU A 87 -8.38 -10.00 16.89
N ILE A 88 -8.29 -8.83 17.52
CA ILE A 88 -7.15 -7.91 17.39
C ILE A 88 -5.88 -8.62 17.86
N LEU A 89 -5.88 -9.21 19.06
CA LEU A 89 -4.71 -9.94 19.58
C LEU A 89 -4.29 -11.12 18.70
N LYS A 90 -5.26 -11.87 18.16
CA LYS A 90 -4.99 -12.98 17.23
C LYS A 90 -4.34 -12.49 15.94
N ASN A 91 -4.75 -11.32 15.43
CA ASN A 91 -4.20 -10.75 14.21
C ASN A 91 -2.82 -10.11 14.42
N GLU A 92 -2.59 -9.48 15.57
CA GLU A 92 -1.25 -9.02 15.99
C GLU A 92 -0.25 -10.18 15.98
N LYS A 93 -0.59 -11.29 16.64
CA LYS A 93 0.25 -12.50 16.65
C LYS A 93 0.54 -13.02 15.23
N LYS A 94 -0.49 -13.06 14.36
CA LYS A 94 -0.29 -13.48 12.96
C LYS A 94 0.68 -12.56 12.21
N ARG A 95 0.65 -11.24 12.46
CA ARG A 95 1.59 -10.29 11.84
C ARG A 95 3.02 -10.56 12.30
N GLU A 96 3.21 -10.80 13.59
CA GLU A 96 4.51 -11.16 14.15
C GLU A 96 5.03 -12.47 13.53
N ASP A 97 4.19 -13.50 13.45
CA ASP A 97 4.53 -14.78 12.84
C ASP A 97 4.93 -14.63 11.36
N ILE A 98 4.20 -13.83 10.59
CA ILE A 98 4.52 -13.54 9.17
C ILE A 98 5.86 -12.80 9.08
N LYS A 99 6.11 -11.83 9.96
CA LYS A 99 7.37 -11.07 9.98
C LYS A 99 8.56 -12.00 10.23
N ILE A 100 8.47 -12.87 11.24
CA ILE A 100 9.50 -13.86 11.56
C ILE A 100 9.74 -14.80 10.38
N LYS A 101 8.66 -15.35 9.80
CA LYS A 101 8.77 -16.24 8.63
C LYS A 101 9.40 -15.55 7.42
N SER A 102 9.04 -14.29 7.17
CA SER A 102 9.63 -13.54 6.06
C SER A 102 11.13 -13.35 6.24
N GLN A 103 11.58 -13.00 7.45
CA GLN A 103 13.00 -12.86 7.79
C GLN A 103 13.76 -14.17 7.59
N HIS A 104 13.19 -15.28 8.08
CA HIS A 104 13.77 -16.61 7.89
C HIS A 104 13.94 -16.96 6.40
N LEU A 105 12.91 -16.74 5.59
CA LEU A 105 12.96 -17.00 4.16
C LEU A 105 14.03 -16.14 3.46
N TYR A 106 14.15 -14.86 3.82
CA TYR A 106 15.20 -13.99 3.29
C TYR A 106 16.62 -14.45 3.67
N GLU A 107 16.80 -14.97 4.89
CA GLU A 107 18.08 -15.52 5.33
C GLU A 107 18.45 -16.81 4.59
N GLU A 108 17.50 -17.73 4.42
CA GLU A 108 17.67 -18.96 3.65
C GLU A 108 18.01 -18.66 2.18
N GLU A 109 17.26 -17.76 1.53
CA GLU A 109 17.53 -17.34 0.15
C GLU A 109 18.93 -16.72 0.02
N LYS A 110 19.33 -15.89 0.98
CA LYS A 110 20.66 -15.27 1.01
C LYS A 110 21.78 -16.29 1.16
N LEU A 111 21.58 -17.36 1.94
CA LEU A 111 22.55 -18.45 2.07
C LEU A 111 22.63 -19.27 0.78
N LEU A 112 21.50 -19.64 0.18
CA LEU A 112 21.45 -20.37 -1.09
C LEU A 112 22.08 -19.57 -2.25
N SER A 113 21.85 -18.25 -2.29
CA SER A 113 22.46 -17.37 -3.28
C SER A 113 23.99 -17.29 -3.13
N LYS A 114 24.50 -17.35 -1.90
CA LYS A 114 25.95 -17.39 -1.65
C LYS A 114 26.54 -18.74 -2.07
N GLY A 115 25.93 -19.86 -1.69
CA GLY A 115 26.38 -21.20 -2.08
C GLY A 115 26.36 -21.43 -3.60
N SER A 116 25.30 -20.97 -4.28
CA SER A 116 25.21 -21.04 -5.75
C SER A 116 26.19 -20.10 -6.45
N LYS A 117 26.49 -18.92 -5.89
CA LYS A 117 27.58 -18.07 -6.40
C LYS A 117 28.93 -18.76 -6.26
N GLU A 118 29.19 -19.41 -5.13
CA GLU A 118 30.41 -20.20 -4.95
C GLU A 118 30.49 -21.39 -5.92
N GLU A 119 29.37 -22.02 -6.27
CA GLU A 119 29.30 -23.10 -7.25
C GLU A 119 29.43 -22.60 -8.71
N LEU A 120 28.89 -21.42 -9.04
CA LEU A 120 29.04 -20.75 -10.34
C LEU A 120 30.41 -20.08 -10.53
N LEU A 121 31.22 -19.98 -9.48
CA LEU A 121 32.63 -19.60 -9.58
C LEU A 121 33.51 -20.77 -10.08
N ALA A 122 32.94 -21.98 -10.24
CA ALA A 122 33.54 -22.97 -11.14
C ALA A 122 33.59 -22.37 -12.55
N GLN A 123 34.81 -22.21 -13.04
CA GLN A 123 35.17 -21.36 -14.18
C GLN A 123 34.16 -21.42 -15.34
N PRO A 124 33.82 -20.28 -15.97
CA PRO A 124 33.07 -20.29 -17.21
C PRO A 124 33.93 -20.99 -18.26
N VAL A 125 33.71 -22.30 -18.45
CA VAL A 125 34.30 -23.02 -19.56
C VAL A 125 33.71 -22.38 -20.80
N GLN A 126 34.52 -21.56 -21.46
CA GLN A 126 34.16 -20.84 -22.65
C GLN A 126 33.95 -21.86 -23.78
N THR A 127 32.76 -22.46 -23.83
CA THR A 127 32.40 -23.41 -24.87
C THR A 127 32.24 -22.65 -26.17
N GLN A 128 33.23 -22.73 -27.05
CA GLN A 128 33.11 -22.25 -28.42
C GLN A 128 32.08 -23.12 -29.14
N ILE A 129 30.85 -22.62 -29.27
CA ILE A 129 29.78 -23.30 -30.01
C ILE A 129 30.10 -23.13 -31.50
N LYS A 130 30.76 -24.12 -32.11
CA LYS A 130 31.08 -24.15 -33.55
C LYS A 130 30.07 -25.05 -34.26
N GLY A 131 29.19 -24.46 -35.07
CA GLY A 131 28.16 -25.18 -35.83
C GLY A 131 27.49 -24.30 -36.88
N HIS A 132 26.58 -24.86 -37.69
CA HIS A 132 25.86 -24.12 -38.75
C HIS A 132 25.03 -22.92 -38.27
N ALA A 133 24.77 -22.84 -36.95
CA ALA A 133 24.04 -21.74 -36.31
C ALA A 133 24.95 -20.72 -35.59
N SER A 134 26.29 -20.85 -35.68
CA SER A 134 27.20 -19.83 -35.13
C SER A 134 27.25 -18.64 -36.08
N ALA A 135 26.57 -17.56 -35.74
CA ALA A 135 26.65 -16.29 -36.47
C ALA A 135 27.94 -15.55 -36.07
N PRO A 136 28.82 -15.15 -37.01
CA PRO A 136 29.92 -14.26 -36.69
C PRO A 136 29.35 -12.94 -36.15
N TYR A 137 30.04 -12.36 -35.16
CA TYR A 137 29.73 -11.02 -34.66
C TYR A 137 29.94 -10.00 -35.78
N PHE A 138 28.87 -9.69 -36.52
CA PHE A 138 28.88 -8.61 -37.51
C PHE A 138 28.41 -7.34 -36.81
N GLY A 139 29.33 -6.66 -36.15
CA GLY A 139 29.11 -5.32 -35.61
C GLY A 139 28.85 -4.35 -36.74
N LYS A 140 27.59 -3.94 -36.92
CA LYS A 140 27.29 -2.66 -37.53
C LYS A 140 27.31 -1.64 -36.40
N GLU A 141 28.19 -0.64 -36.49
CA GLU A 141 28.25 0.49 -35.55
C GLU A 141 27.03 1.41 -35.67
N GLU A 142 26.17 1.18 -36.66
CA GLU A 142 24.98 1.97 -36.91
C GLU A 142 23.79 1.49 -36.05
N PRO A 143 23.20 2.37 -35.22
CA PRO A 143 22.04 2.03 -34.41
C PRO A 143 20.82 1.74 -35.30
N SER A 144 20.33 0.49 -35.28
CA SER A 144 19.14 0.09 -36.04
C SER A 144 17.84 0.42 -35.29
N VAL A 145 16.80 0.83 -36.03
CA VAL A 145 15.46 1.08 -35.48
C VAL A 145 14.77 -0.22 -35.04
N ALA A 146 15.02 -1.32 -35.74
CA ALA A 146 14.45 -2.62 -35.40
C ALA A 146 15.28 -3.33 -34.32
N PRO A 147 14.64 -3.95 -33.31
CA PRO A 147 15.34 -4.78 -32.33
C PRO A 147 15.92 -6.01 -33.03
N THR A 148 17.16 -6.36 -32.69
CA THR A 148 17.84 -7.54 -33.22
C THR A 148 18.16 -8.50 -32.07
N SER A 149 17.85 -9.79 -32.24
CA SER A 149 18.12 -10.82 -31.25
C SER A 149 19.03 -11.88 -31.86
N THR A 150 20.29 -11.94 -31.41
CA THR A 150 21.25 -12.96 -31.85
C THR A 150 21.56 -13.87 -30.67
N GLY A 151 20.96 -15.07 -30.68
CA GLY A 151 21.15 -16.09 -29.63
C GLY A 151 20.74 -15.60 -28.25
N LYS A 152 21.73 -15.31 -27.38
CA LYS A 152 21.53 -14.83 -26.00
C LYS A 152 21.60 -13.31 -25.85
N ILE A 153 21.92 -12.58 -26.91
CA ILE A 153 22.14 -11.13 -26.87
C ILE A 153 20.99 -10.45 -27.60
N PHE A 154 20.16 -9.75 -26.82
CA PHE A 154 19.12 -8.87 -27.33
C PHE A 154 19.67 -7.45 -27.44
N GLN A 155 19.68 -6.89 -28.65
CA GLN A 155 19.97 -5.49 -28.89
C GLN A 155 18.65 -4.75 -29.10
N PRO A 156 18.21 -3.90 -28.15
CA PRO A 156 17.02 -3.09 -28.33
C PRO A 156 17.23 -2.10 -29.49
N GLY A 157 16.22 -1.93 -30.33
CA GLY A 157 16.25 -0.93 -31.39
C GLY A 157 16.32 0.48 -30.79
N SER A 158 17.14 1.35 -31.39
CA SER A 158 17.22 2.75 -30.97
C SER A 158 16.17 3.55 -31.73
N TRP A 159 15.32 4.31 -31.02
CA TRP A 159 14.36 5.19 -31.65
C TRP A 159 15.10 6.31 -32.41
N MET A 160 14.84 6.44 -33.71
CA MET A 160 15.35 7.54 -34.52
C MET A 160 14.20 8.47 -34.92
N PRO A 161 14.33 9.80 -34.73
CA PRO A 161 13.34 10.75 -35.18
C PRO A 161 13.26 10.72 -36.72
N GLN A 162 12.04 10.74 -37.25
CA GLN A 162 11.74 10.70 -38.69
C GLN A 162 12.23 12.00 -39.35
N GLY A 163 13.52 12.11 -39.67
CA GLY A 163 14.06 13.37 -40.22
C GLY A 163 15.55 13.43 -40.51
N SER A 164 16.39 12.52 -39.98
CA SER A 164 17.82 12.52 -40.30
C SER A 164 18.13 11.73 -41.58
N LYS A 165 17.50 12.09 -42.69
CA LYS A 165 18.09 11.83 -44.02
C LYS A 165 18.94 13.05 -44.33
N ASN A 166 20.27 12.91 -44.22
CA ASN A 166 21.19 13.90 -44.73
C ASN A 166 20.90 14.07 -46.23
N PRO A 167 20.47 15.26 -46.70
CA PRO A 167 20.34 15.51 -48.12
C PRO A 167 21.73 15.89 -48.61
N ASN A 168 22.60 14.90 -48.83
CA ASN A 168 23.78 14.98 -49.68
C ASN A 168 24.51 13.63 -49.64
N GLN A 169 24.10 12.73 -50.53
CA GLN A 169 24.97 11.86 -51.33
C GLN A 169 24.15 11.22 -52.44
#